data_AF-A0A349J3M0-F1
#
_entry.id   AF-A0A349J3M0-F1
#
_cell.length_a   1.000
_cell.length_b   1.000
_cell.length_c   1.000
_cell.angle_alpha   90.00
_cell.angle_beta   90.00
_cell.angle_gamma   90.00
#
_symmetry.space_group_name_H-M   'P 1'
#
loop_
_entity.id
_entity.type
_entity.pdbx_description
1 polymer ?
#
loop_
_entity_poly.entity_id
_entity_poly.type
_entity_poly.pdbx_seq_one_letter_code
_entity_poly.pdbx_strand_id
1 'polypeptide(L)' 'MDENLWNQRKQSVANWFRTLRDDLCARLESLEPDSSVFQRKTWTRGDGGDDLGGGEMSMLHGSAFEKAGVHISTVYGEFS' A
#
# COMPACT_ATOMS: atom_id res chain seq x y z
N MET A 1 9.68 -15.74 22.80
CA MET A 1 9.56 -15.76 21.33
C MET A 1 10.60 -14.78 20.81
N ASP A 2 11.41 -15.14 19.81
CA ASP A 2 12.46 -14.25 19.31
C ASP A 2 11.82 -13.04 18.61
N GLU A 3 12.02 -11.86 19.20
CA GLU A 3 11.51 -10.58 18.70
C GLU A 3 12.05 -10.29 17.29
N ASN A 4 13.28 -10.68 17.02
CA ASN A 4 13.91 -10.50 15.72
C ASN A 4 13.19 -11.32 14.63
N LEU A 5 12.90 -12.59 14.93
CA LEU A 5 12.11 -13.47 14.04
C LEU A 5 10.72 -12.88 13.74
N TRP A 6 10.06 -12.28 14.73
CA TRP A 6 8.74 -11.68 14.55
C TRP A 6 8.78 -10.44 13.65
N ASN A 7 9.76 -9.56 13.87
CA ASN A 7 9.97 -8.37 13.04
C ASN A 7 10.30 -8.73 11.60
N GLN A 8 11.12 -9.76 11.37
CA GLN A 8 11.41 -10.28 10.03
C GLN A 8 10.14 -10.77 9.33
N ARG A 9 9.30 -11.56 10.01
CA ARG A 9 8.03 -12.06 9.44
C ARG A 9 7.08 -10.93 9.06
N LYS A 10 6.93 -9.92 9.93
CA LYS A 10 6.14 -8.72 9.63
C LYS A 10 6.65 -8.01 8.38
N GLN A 11 7.96 -7.81 8.29
CA GLN A 11 8.58 -7.17 7.13
C GLN A 11 8.38 -7.99 5.84
N SER A 12 8.55 -9.31 5.89
CA SER A 12 8.33 -10.18 4.74
C SER A 12 6.89 -10.09 4.22
N VAL A 13 5.90 -10.09 5.12
CA VAL A 13 4.48 -9.96 4.76
C VAL A 13 4.18 -8.57 4.20
N ALA A 14 4.70 -7.50 4.81
CA ALA A 14 4.54 -6.14 4.31
C ALA A 14 5.11 -5.97 2.89
N ASN A 15 6.27 -6.57 2.62
CA ASN A 15 6.88 -6.57 1.29
C ASN A 15 6.03 -7.36 0.28
N TRP A 16 5.50 -8.52 0.68
CA TRP A 16 4.64 -9.31 -0.19
C TRP A 16 3.37 -8.55 -0.60
N PHE A 17 2.70 -7.86 0.33
CA PHE A 17 1.55 -7.02 0.01
C PHE A 17 1.92 -5.83 -0.90
N ARG A 18 3.12 -5.27 -0.73
CA ARG A 18 3.65 -4.23 -1.63
C ARG A 18 3.79 -4.74 -3.07
N THR A 19 4.36 -5.93 -3.24
CA THR A 19 4.45 -6.59 -4.55
C THR A 19 3.06 -6.85 -5.14
N LEU A 20 2.12 -7.39 -4.35
CA LEU A 20 0.76 -7.62 -4.82
C LEU A 20 0.07 -6.34 -5.28
N ARG A 21 0.23 -5.23 -4.55
CA ARG A 21 -0.28 -3.92 -4.96
C ARG A 21 0.33 -3.48 -6.29
N ASP A 22 1.65 -3.60 -6.44
CA ASP A 22 2.34 -3.22 -7.68
C ASP A 22 1.85 -4.04 -8.87
N ASP A 23 1.65 -5.34 -8.69
CA ASP A 23 1.10 -6.23 -9.72
C ASP A 23 -0.34 -5.86 -10.10
N LEU A 24 -1.19 -5.54 -9.11
CA LEU A 24 -2.56 -5.11 -9.36
C LEU A 24 -2.61 -3.77 -10.08
N CYS A 25 -1.78 -2.80 -9.67
CA CYS A 25 -1.67 -1.51 -10.35
C CYS A 25 -1.27 -1.70 -11.81
N ALA A 26 -0.20 -2.45 -12.08
CA ALA A 26 0.29 -2.69 -13.44
C ALA A 26 -0.77 -3.37 -14.33
N ARG A 27 -1.53 -4.32 -13.78
CA ARG A 27 -2.63 -4.97 -14.51
C ARG A 27 -3.76 -4.00 -14.84
N LEU A 28 -4.16 -3.16 -13.90
CA LEU A 28 -5.22 -2.18 -14.11
C LEU A 28 -4.77 -1.09 -15.11
N GLU A 29 -3.53 -0.62 -15.03
CA GLU A 29 -2.94 0.32 -16.01
C GLU A 29 -2.92 -0.29 -17.42
N SER A 30 -2.63 -1.59 -17.55
CA SER A 30 -2.62 -2.27 -18.86
C SER A 30 -4.00 -2.36 -19.53
N LEU A 31 -5.07 -2.13 -18.77
CA LEU A 31 -6.44 -2.13 -19.26
C LEU A 31 -6.94 -0.73 -19.64
N GLU A 32 -6.17 0.34 -19.35
CA GLU A 32 -6.53 1.73 -19.68
C GLU A 32 -6.18 2.07 -21.14
N PRO A 33 -7.19 2.40 -21.99
CA PRO A 33 -6.96 2.81 -23.38
C PRO A 33 -6.16 4.12 -23.51
N ASP A 34 -6.31 5.02 -22.55
CA ASP A 34 -5.70 6.35 -22.54
C ASP A 34 -4.32 6.37 -21.85
N SER A 35 -3.80 5.21 -21.46
CA SER A 35 -2.54 5.07 -20.71
C SER A 35 -2.53 5.81 -19.37
N SER A 36 -3.70 5.96 -18.72
CA SER A 36 -3.78 6.49 -17.36
C SER A 36 -3.03 5.59 -16.36
N VAL A 37 -2.31 6.22 -15.42
CA VAL A 37 -1.45 5.53 -14.44
C VAL A 37 -1.81 5.86 -12.99
N PHE A 38 -1.47 4.95 -12.07
CA PHE A 38 -1.69 5.17 -10.64
C PHE A 38 -0.80 6.29 -10.09
N GLN A 39 -1.44 7.25 -9.43
CA GLN A 39 -0.78 8.25 -8.60
C GLN A 39 -0.63 7.72 -7.17
N ARG A 40 0.60 7.69 -6.67
CA ARG A 40 0.95 7.10 -5.37
C ARG A 40 1.24 8.18 -4.34
N LYS A 41 0.70 8.02 -3.14
CA LYS A 41 0.92 8.90 -2.00
C LYS A 41 1.17 8.09 -0.73
N THR A 42 2.36 8.24 -0.17
CA THR A 42 2.67 7.69 1.16
C THR A 42 2.03 8.52 2.25
N TRP A 43 1.70 7.87 3.36
CA TRP A 43 1.18 8.52 4.56
C TRP A 43 1.65 7.79 5.81
N THR A 44 1.74 8.53 6.91
CA THR A 44 2.09 8.03 8.25
C THR A 44 0.90 8.15 9.18
N ARG A 45 0.73 7.19 10.09
CA ARG A 45 -0.32 7.23 11.11
C ARG A 45 0.13 8.11 12.27
N GLY A 46 -0.77 8.94 12.79
CA GLY A 46 -0.48 9.84 13.91
C GLY A 46 0.06 11.21 13.47
N ASP A 47 0.58 11.95 14.44
CA ASP A 47 1.14 13.31 14.27
C ASP A 47 2.66 13.32 14.04
N GLY A 48 3.29 12.13 13.98
CA GLY A 48 4.73 11.97 13.80
C GLY A 48 5.52 11.91 15.12
N GLY A 49 4.86 11.98 16.28
CA GLY A 49 5.52 11.78 17.58
C GLY A 49 5.98 10.33 17.82
N ASP A 50 5.19 9.36 17.33
CA ASP A 50 5.47 7.93 17.44
C ASP A 50 5.34 7.23 16.08
N ASP A 51 6.12 6.16 15.86
CA ASP A 51 5.93 5.28 14.70
C ASP A 51 4.74 4.35 14.92
N LEU A 52 3.57 4.80 14.47
CA LEU A 52 2.32 4.01 14.46
C LEU A 52 2.11 3.29 13.12
N GLY A 53 3.15 3.23 12.29
CA GLY A 53 3.11 2.73 10.92
C GLY A 53 2.48 3.72 9.94
N GLY A 54 1.94 3.20 8.84
CA GLY A 54 1.40 4.01 7.76
C GLY A 54 1.05 3.18 6.54
N GLY A 55 1.05 3.81 5.37
CA GLY A 55 0.69 3.13 4.14
C GLY A 55 0.99 3.90 2.87
N GLU A 56 0.54 3.35 1.76
CA GLU A 56 0.66 3.96 0.44
C GLU A 56 -0.68 3.83 -0.26
N MET A 57 -1.26 4.98 -0.61
CA MET A 57 -2.46 5.07 -1.42
C MET A 57 -2.06 5.16 -2.89
N SER A 58 -2.55 4.25 -3.72
CA SER A 58 -2.46 4.35 -5.18
C SER A 58 -3.85 4.63 -5.74
N MET A 59 -4.01 5.73 -6.49
CA MET A 59 -5.27 6.12 -7.13
C MET A 59 -5.11 6.29 -8.64
N LEU A 60 -6.02 5.71 -9.41
CA LEU A 60 -6.13 5.84 -10.86
C LEU A 60 -7.49 6.49 -11.20
N HIS A 61 -7.47 7.44 -12.13
CA HIS A 61 -8.67 7.96 -12.78
C HIS A 61 -8.38 7.94 -14.27
N GLY A 62 -9.13 7.15 -15.02
CA GLY A 62 -8.92 6.93 -16.44
C GLY A 62 -10.23 6.76 -17.20
N SER A 63 -10.10 6.27 -18.43
CA SER A 63 -11.22 6.12 -19.37
C SER A 63 -11.95 4.78 -19.23
N ALA A 64 -11.23 3.71 -18.88
CA ALA A 64 -11.83 2.40 -18.57
C ALA A 64 -12.34 2.37 -17.13
N PHE A 65 -11.54 2.88 -16.20
CA PHE A 65 -11.92 3.01 -14.80
C PHE A 65 -12.11 4.49 -14.46
N GLU A 66 -13.38 4.92 -14.28
CA GLU A 66 -13.67 6.27 -13.75
C GLU A 66 -12.86 6.54 -12.48
N LYS A 67 -12.73 5.52 -11.63
CA LYS A 67 -11.89 5.55 -10.43
C LYS A 67 -11.49 4.14 -9.99
N ALA A 68 -10.20 3.94 -9.75
CA ALA A 68 -9.68 2.73 -9.12
C ALA A 68 -8.68 3.08 -8.00
N GLY A 69 -8.68 2.28 -6.93
CA GLY A 69 -7.79 2.47 -5.79
C GLY A 69 -7.19 1.13 -5.34
N VAL A 70 -5.87 1.09 -5.18
CA VAL A 70 -5.15 -0.05 -4.60
C VAL A 70 -4.28 0.49 -3.48
N HIS A 71 -4.60 0.12 -2.24
CA HIS A 71 -3.97 0.68 -1.04
C HIS A 71 -3.33 -0.43 -0.22
N ILE A 72 -2.18 -0.13 0.38
CA ILE A 72 -1.56 -0.99 1.40
C ILE A 72 -1.31 -0.18 2.65
N SER A 73 -1.37 -0.85 3.81
CA SER A 73 -1.07 -0.24 5.09
C SER A 73 -0.43 -1.26 6.01
N THR A 74 0.58 -0.82 6.74
CA THR A 74 1.20 -1.55 7.83
C THR A 74 1.17 -0.64 9.04
N VAL A 75 0.25 -0.90 9.96
CA VAL A 75 -0.02 -0.06 11.14
C VAL A 75 0.14 -0.86 12.42
N TYR A 76 0.52 -0.18 13.49
CA TYR A 76 0.73 -0.79 14.80
C TYR A 76 0.16 0.12 15.90
N GLY A 77 0.02 -0.42 17.09
CA GLY A 77 -0.54 0.25 18.26
C GLY A 77 -1.12 -0.74 19.25
N GLU A 78 -1.86 -0.22 20.21
CA GLU A 78 -2.57 -1.02 21.22
C GLU A 78 -3.99 -1.36 20.75
N PHE A 79 -4.51 -2.50 21.22
CA PHE A 79 -5.92 -2.84 21.01
C PHE A 79 -6.79 -2.05 21.99
N SER A 80 -7.82 -1.39 21.46
CA SER A 80 -8.83 -0.64 22.21
C SER A 80 -10.14 -1.41 22.34
#